data_AF-A0AAU0MUZ3-F1
#
_entry.id   AF-A0AAU0MUZ3-F1
#
_cell.length_a   1.000
_cell.length_b   1.000
_cell.length_c   1.000
_cell.angle_alpha   90.00
_cell.angle_beta   90.00
_cell.angle_gamma   90.00
#
_symmetry.space_group_name_H-M   'P 1'
#
loop_
_entity.id
_entity.type
_entity.pdbx_description
1 polymer ?
#
loop_
_entity_poly.entity_id
_entity_poly.type
_entity_poly.pdbx_seq_one_letter_code
_entity_poly.pdbx_strand_id
1 'polypeptide(L)' 'MTLRLGQLPDRTPVRMSLSVDPELASALSDYAEIYRQTYGHEEKPETLIPAMLESFLGGDAGFKRARRALHASKGD' A
#
# COMPACT_ATOMS: atom_id res chain seq x y z
N MET A 1 0.74 -3.56 19.55
CA MET A 1 -0.03 -2.78 18.55
C MET A 1 -0.21 -3.66 17.32
N THR A 2 -1.39 -3.69 16.71
CA THR A 2 -1.64 -4.51 15.50
C THR A 2 -1.52 -3.65 14.25
N LEU A 3 -0.66 -4.04 13.30
CA LEU A 3 -0.57 -3.39 12.00
C LEU A 3 -1.84 -3.63 11.17
N ARG A 4 -2.21 -2.63 10.36
CA ARG A 4 -3.32 -2.74 9.40
C ARG A 4 -2.98 -3.64 8.21
N LEU A 5 -1.68 -3.78 7.91
CA LEU A 5 -1.15 -4.60 6.83
C LEU A 5 -0.80 -5.99 7.36
N GLY A 6 -1.28 -7.04 6.70
CA GLY A 6 -0.85 -8.42 6.95
C GLY A 6 0.41 -8.79 6.17
N GLN A 7 0.98 -9.96 6.44
CA GLN A 7 2.17 -10.45 5.72
C GLN A 7 1.90 -10.56 4.21
N LEU A 8 2.89 -10.14 3.42
CA LEU A 8 2.73 -10.00 1.97
C LEU A 8 2.77 -11.35 1.24
N PRO A 9 1.84 -11.60 0.30
CA PRO A 9 1.93 -12.73 -0.62
C PRO A 9 2.84 -12.39 -1.82
N ASP A 10 3.34 -13.43 -2.51
CA ASP A 10 4.14 -13.28 -3.72
C ASP A 10 3.28 -12.85 -4.93
N ARG A 11 3.76 -11.87 -5.73
CA ARG A 11 3.05 -11.25 -6.87
C ARG A 11 4.02 -10.69 -7.90
N THR A 12 3.61 -10.67 -9.18
CA THR A 12 4.38 -10.02 -10.27
C THR A 12 4.15 -8.50 -10.27
N PRO A 13 5.18 -7.67 -10.02
CA PRO A 13 5.01 -6.22 -9.90
C PRO A 13 5.10 -5.49 -11.25
N VAL A 14 4.34 -4.41 -11.40
CA VAL A 14 4.56 -3.38 -12.44
C VAL A 14 5.40 -2.27 -11.83
N ARG A 15 6.55 -1.94 -12.44
CA ARG A 15 7.46 -0.92 -11.91
C ARG A 15 6.92 0.48 -12.16
N MET A 16 6.82 1.28 -11.10
CA MET A 16 6.49 2.71 -11.13
C MET A 16 7.54 3.48 -10.32
N SER A 17 7.98 4.64 -10.81
CA SER A 17 8.85 5.56 -10.06
C SER A 17 8.01 6.62 -9.36
N LEU A 18 8.33 6.89 -8.10
CA LEU A 18 7.57 7.73 -7.17
C LEU A 18 8.56 8.60 -6.39
N SER A 19 8.26 9.89 -6.25
CA SER A 19 8.93 10.78 -5.29
C SER A 19 7.99 11.06 -4.13
N VAL A 20 8.49 10.96 -2.90
CA VAL A 20 7.77 11.28 -1.67
C VAL A 20 8.46 12.42 -0.94
N ASP A 21 7.69 13.20 -0.19
CA ASP A 21 8.25 14.21 0.70
C ASP A 21 9.05 13.56 1.85
N PRO A 22 10.04 14.28 2.44
CA PRO A 22 10.89 13.73 3.49
C PRO A 22 10.13 13.20 4.72
N GLU A 23 9.02 13.85 5.08
CA GLU A 23 8.19 13.42 6.21
C GLU A 23 7.56 12.04 5.96
N LEU A 24 7.04 11.81 4.74
CA LEU A 24 6.50 10.52 4.36
C LEU A 24 7.60 9.45 4.28
N ALA A 25 8.79 9.80 3.79
CA ALA A 25 9.93 8.88 3.78
C ALA A 25 10.34 8.42 5.19
N SER A 26 10.34 9.34 6.17
CA SER A 26 10.59 9.01 7.57
C SER A 26 9.50 8.08 8.13
N ALA A 27 8.24 8.43 7.94
CA ALA A 27 7.12 7.62 8.43
C ALA A 27 7.10 6.20 7.84
N LEU A 28 7.47 6.06 6.56
CA LEU A 28 7.60 4.76 5.89
C LEU A 28 8.76 3.93 6.46
N SER A 29 9.86 4.57 6.85
CA SER A 29 10.99 3.92 7.51
C SER A 29 10.60 3.41 8.90
N ASP A 30 9.90 4.22 9.68
CA ASP A 30 9.37 3.82 10.99
C ASP A 30 8.40 2.65 10.86
N TYR A 31 7.53 2.68 9.84
CA TYR A 31 6.61 1.58 9.59
C TYR A 31 7.33 0.26 9.29
N ALA A 32 8.39 0.30 8.47
CA ALA A 32 9.19 -0.88 8.16
C ALA A 32 9.83 -1.49 9.42
N GLU A 33 10.33 -0.65 10.31
CA GLU A 33 10.89 -1.10 11.59
C GLU A 33 9.82 -1.72 12.50
N ILE A 34 8.62 -1.12 12.59
CA ILE A 34 7.50 -1.71 13.35
C ILE A 34 7.05 -3.04 12.72
N TYR A 35 7.03 -3.14 11.39
CA TYR A 35 6.71 -4.38 10.68
C TYR A 35 7.70 -5.49 11.04
N ARG A 36 9.00 -5.19 11.02
CA ARG A 36 10.06 -6.10 11.44
C ARG A 36 9.88 -6.56 12.88
N GLN A 37 9.60 -5.65 13.81
CA GLN A 37 9.34 -6.00 15.20
C GLN A 37 8.08 -6.86 15.37
N THR A 38 7.05 -6.62 14.56
CA THR A 38 5.77 -7.32 14.65
C THR A 38 5.83 -8.73 14.09
N TYR A 39 6.52 -8.92 12.97
CA TYR A 39 6.53 -10.20 12.23
C TYR A 39 7.87 -10.93 12.27
N GLY A 40 8.92 -10.33 12.82
CA GLY A 40 10.28 -10.89 12.80
C GLY A 40 10.94 -10.87 11.42
N HIS A 41 10.31 -10.23 10.44
CA HIS A 41 10.77 -10.17 9.05
C HIS A 41 11.04 -8.73 8.64
N GLU A 42 12.28 -8.44 8.25
CA GLU A 42 12.67 -7.15 7.73
C GLU A 42 12.22 -6.99 6.29
N GLU A 43 11.53 -5.89 6.00
CA GLU A 43 11.13 -5.50 4.66
C GLU A 43 11.47 -4.04 4.46
N LYS A 44 11.92 -3.70 3.26
CA LYS A 44 12.15 -2.29 2.92
C LYS A 44 10.83 -1.57 2.69
N PRO A 45 10.75 -0.25 2.94
CA PRO A 45 9.57 0.54 2.63
C PRO A 45 8.99 0.29 1.24
N GLU A 46 9.83 0.18 0.22
CA GLU A 46 9.43 -0.02 -1.18
C GLU A 46 8.70 -1.34 -1.40
N THR A 47 8.98 -2.38 -0.61
CA THR A 47 8.27 -3.65 -0.65
C THR A 47 6.89 -3.54 0.01
N LEU A 48 6.77 -2.73 1.06
CA LEU A 48 5.53 -2.57 1.84
C LEU A 48 4.55 -1.59 1.17
N ILE A 49 5.04 -0.54 0.51
CA ILE A 49 4.22 0.53 -0.09
C ILE A 49 3.11 -0.01 -1.00
N PRO A 50 3.36 -0.94 -1.94
CA PRO A 50 2.29 -1.46 -2.81
C PRO A 50 1.13 -2.04 -2.01
N ALA A 51 1.42 -2.79 -0.95
CA ALA A 51 0.40 -3.44 -0.15
C ALA A 51 -0.32 -2.47 0.81
N MET A 52 0.38 -1.43 1.28
CA MET A 52 -0.26 -0.31 1.99
C MET A 52 -1.27 0.41 1.08
N LEU A 53 -0.88 0.70 -0.17
CA LEU A 53 -1.75 1.35 -1.15
C LEU A 53 -2.95 0.47 -1.52
N GLU A 54 -2.75 -0.83 -1.70
CA GLU A 54 -3.86 -1.77 -1.91
C GLU A 54 -4.83 -1.79 -0.73
N SER A 55 -4.30 -1.81 0.50
CA SER A 55 -5.13 -1.79 1.71
C SER A 55 -5.90 -0.47 1.83
N PHE A 56 -5.28 0.66 1.51
CA PHE A 56 -5.90 1.98 1.50
C PHE A 56 -7.04 2.05 0.46
N LEU A 57 -6.74 1.75 -0.81
CA LEU A 57 -7.72 1.76 -1.91
C LEU A 57 -8.83 0.72 -1.68
N GLY A 58 -8.47 -0.43 -1.10
CA GLY A 58 -9.38 -1.49 -0.69
C GLY A 58 -10.23 -1.10 0.51
N GLY A 59 -9.83 -0.16 1.35
CA GLY A 59 -10.62 0.37 2.46
C GLY A 59 -11.58 1.49 2.07
N ASP A 60 -11.29 2.21 0.99
CA ASP A 60 -12.07 3.37 0.57
C ASP A 60 -13.32 2.98 -0.25
N ALA A 61 -14.48 2.96 0.42
CA ALA A 61 -15.76 2.69 -0.22
C ALA A 61 -16.17 3.76 -1.25
N GLY A 62 -15.77 5.01 -1.03
CA GLY A 62 -16.01 6.11 -1.97
C GLY A 62 -15.24 5.88 -3.28
N PHE A 63 -13.95 5.60 -3.17
CA PHE A 63 -13.10 5.23 -4.30
C PHE A 63 -13.66 4.03 -5.06
N LYS A 64 -14.07 2.95 -4.37
CA LYS A 64 -14.65 1.77 -5.01
C LYS A 64 -15.90 2.10 -5.84
N ARG A 65 -16.80 2.93 -5.33
CA ARG A 65 -18.01 3.35 -6.06
C ARG A 65 -17.64 4.20 -7.28
N ALA A 66 -16.78 5.20 -7.10
CA ALA A 66 -16.32 6.07 -8.18
C ALA A 66 -15.62 5.28 -9.30
N ARG A 67 -14.74 4.34 -8.93
CA ARG A 67 -14.02 3.47 -9.89
C ARG A 67 -14.99 2.60 -10.70
N ARG A 68 -16.03 2.04 -10.09
CA ARG A 68 -17.07 1.28 -10.81
C ARG A 68 -17.80 2.16 -11.82
N ALA A 69 -18.20 3.37 -11.41
CA ALA A 69 -18.88 4.31 -12.29
C ALA A 69 -18.00 4.72 -13.49
N LEU A 70 -16.71 4.99 -13.26
CA LEU A 70 -15.74 5.34 -14.30
C LEU A 70 -15.58 4.25 -15.38
N HIS A 71 -15.64 2.98 -14.99
CA HIS A 71 -15.55 1.87 -15.95
C HIS A 71 -16.89 1.56 -16.64
N ALA A 72 -18.02 1.81 -15.96
CA ALA A 72 -19.35 1.66 -16.58
C ALA A 72 -19.57 2.69 -17.70
N SER A 73 -19.12 3.94 -17.51
CA SER A 73 -19.25 5.00 -18.53
C SER A 73 -18.29 4.86 -19.73
N LYS A 74 -17.36 3.90 -19.68
CA LYS A 74 -16.36 3.68 -20.73
C LYS A 74 -16.73 2.52 -21.67
N GLY A 75 -17.89 1.88 -21.41
CA GLY A 75 -18.42 0.75 -22.16
C GLY A 75 -19.67 1.04 -23.00
N ASP A 76 -20.11 2.31 -23.07
CA ASP A 76 -21.05 2.85 -24.07
C ASP A 76 -20.28 3.61 -25.16
#